data_AF-A0A957S8W4-F1
#
_entry.id   AF-A0A957S8W4-F1
#
_cell.length_a   1.000
_cell.length_b   1.000
_cell.length_c   1.000
_cell.angle_alpha   90.00
_cell.angle_beta   90.00
_cell.angle_gamma   90.00
#
_symmetry.space_group_name_H-M   'P 1'
#
loop_
_entity.id
_entity.type
_entity.pdbx_description
1 polymer ?
#
loop_
_entity_poly.entity_id
_entity_poly.type
_entity_poly.pdbx_seq_one_letter_code
_entity_poly.pdbx_strand_id
1 'polypeptide(L)'
;VDWDLLRRSVYESTQFLDNVVTVNRYVPVVPEVAEAAFRARRIGLGIMGLGDMMYKLGIRYGSEEGQEFAGQVMEFVRFYCMQKSIELAEARGAFRAFAGSIYDDAQPGGMTWQPPQPLAPFTHDWQRPALDWSEIVTGIKMHGIRNAAQTTVAPTGTIATVCGCEGYGCEPVFALGYIRHFKDGDKDVELPYTSPLFEQALDQAGLSEAQKQQIKQHTALHGNCQDIEGLPEHLRHTFVVSNDITAAEHVRMQAAIQSFVDNSISKTCNFPEGATEQDVADACMQAWELGCKGLTVYVTGSRQQVVLETKATRQKKEGDDQPQSAEPQNGQMVSNGYLNGNGANGHHNGSNGHAPEYTTSMATKRPRPHTLHGSTYRKQTPLGYAYVTVNNDEQGQPFEVFLNVGKAGSDVSAVSESIG
;
A
#
# COMPACT_ATOMS: atom_id res chain seq x y z
N VAL A 1 18.14 19.09 -0.50
CA VAL A 1 16.70 19.02 -0.87
C VAL A 1 16.28 20.38 -1.40
N ASP A 2 15.49 20.45 -2.48
CA ASP A 2 14.88 21.71 -2.92
C ASP A 2 13.61 21.98 -2.09
N TRP A 3 13.78 22.63 -0.94
CA TRP A 3 12.69 22.91 0.00
C TRP A 3 11.67 23.90 -0.55
N ASP A 4 12.10 24.84 -1.40
CA ASP A 4 11.20 25.81 -2.01
C ASP A 4 10.28 25.18 -3.04
N LEU A 5 10.81 24.28 -3.87
CA LEU A 5 9.99 23.49 -4.77
C LEU A 5 9.02 22.59 -3.99
N LEU A 6 9.50 21.90 -2.96
CA LEU A 6 8.63 21.06 -2.12
C LEU A 6 7.48 21.87 -1.49
N ARG A 7 7.75 23.07 -0.98
CA ARG A 7 6.73 23.97 -0.43
C ARG A 7 5.66 24.31 -1.47
N ARG A 8 6.07 24.72 -2.68
CA ARG A 8 5.14 25.05 -3.77
C ARG A 8 4.30 23.84 -4.17
N SER A 9 4.93 22.67 -4.31
CA SER A 9 4.23 21.42 -4.63
C SER A 9 3.21 21.03 -3.56
N VAL A 10 3.54 21.18 -2.28
CA VAL A 10 2.59 20.94 -1.16
C VAL A 10 1.41 21.91 -1.27
N TYR A 11 1.67 23.20 -1.47
CA TYR A 11 0.64 24.23 -1.61
C TYR A 11 -0.35 23.93 -2.74
N GLU A 12 0.18 23.67 -3.92
CA GLU A 12 -0.61 23.39 -5.12
C GLU A 12 -1.39 22.08 -4.96
N SER A 13 -0.77 21.05 -4.39
CA SER A 13 -1.42 19.76 -4.15
C SER A 13 -2.54 19.87 -3.13
N THR A 14 -2.36 20.59 -2.02
CA THR A 14 -3.41 20.82 -1.02
C THR A 14 -4.61 21.54 -1.62
N GLN A 15 -4.36 22.59 -2.41
CA GLN A 15 -5.44 23.30 -3.11
C GLN A 15 -6.14 22.42 -4.15
N PHE A 16 -5.37 21.63 -4.90
CA PHE A 16 -5.91 20.67 -5.86
C PHE A 16 -6.82 19.65 -5.18
N LEU A 17 -6.38 19.04 -4.09
CA LEU A 17 -7.16 18.06 -3.33
C LEU A 17 -8.43 18.68 -2.72
N ASP A 18 -8.38 19.91 -2.18
CA ASP A 18 -9.59 20.61 -1.72
C ASP A 18 -10.56 20.88 -2.88
N ASN A 19 -10.05 21.25 -4.06
CA ASN A 19 -10.89 21.45 -5.25
C ASN A 19 -11.55 20.13 -5.68
N VAL A 20 -10.83 19.00 -5.62
CA VAL A 20 -11.37 17.67 -5.94
C VAL A 20 -12.60 17.35 -5.09
N VAL A 21 -12.58 17.63 -3.78
CA VAL A 21 -13.77 17.44 -2.91
C VAL A 21 -14.98 18.22 -3.43
N THR A 22 -14.78 19.38 -4.06
CA THR A 22 -15.87 20.19 -4.60
C THR A 22 -16.37 19.68 -5.96
N VAL A 23 -15.46 19.28 -6.86
CA VAL A 23 -15.81 18.92 -8.24
C VAL A 23 -16.10 17.43 -8.43
N ASN A 24 -15.82 16.59 -7.42
CA ASN A 24 -16.03 15.15 -7.51
C ASN A 24 -17.50 14.83 -7.82
N ARG A 25 -17.71 13.87 -8.72
CA ARG A 25 -19.05 13.37 -9.05
C ARG A 25 -19.43 12.27 -8.08
N TYR A 26 -20.08 12.66 -7.00
CA TYR A 26 -20.59 11.72 -6.01
C TYR A 26 -21.73 10.88 -6.57
N VAL A 27 -21.76 9.60 -6.17
CA VAL A 27 -22.75 8.62 -6.62
C VAL A 27 -24.13 8.98 -6.05
N PRO A 28 -25.14 9.30 -6.87
CA PRO A 28 -26.42 9.80 -6.36
C PRO A 28 -27.21 8.80 -5.52
N VAL A 29 -26.98 7.49 -5.70
CA VAL A 29 -27.67 6.43 -4.95
C VAL A 29 -27.16 6.28 -3.52
N VAL A 30 -26.04 6.92 -3.16
CA VAL A 30 -25.48 6.96 -1.80
C VAL A 30 -25.11 8.40 -1.43
N PRO A 31 -26.10 9.29 -1.20
CA PRO A 31 -25.87 10.71 -0.91
C PRO A 31 -24.99 10.94 0.32
N GLU A 32 -24.97 10.00 1.27
CA GLU A 32 -24.17 10.04 2.49
C GLU A 32 -22.67 10.20 2.20
N VAL A 33 -22.18 9.72 1.04
CA VAL A 33 -20.78 9.90 0.63
C VAL A 33 -20.47 11.37 0.37
N ALA A 34 -21.36 12.07 -0.33
CA ALA A 34 -21.21 13.49 -0.60
C ALA A 34 -21.32 14.29 0.71
N GLU A 35 -22.30 13.96 1.55
CA GLU A 35 -22.51 14.59 2.84
C GLU A 35 -21.26 14.46 3.73
N ALA A 36 -20.71 13.25 3.86
CA ALA A 36 -19.49 13.00 4.62
C ALA A 36 -18.29 13.79 4.08
N ALA A 37 -18.12 13.81 2.74
CA ALA A 37 -17.04 14.53 2.09
C ALA A 37 -17.15 16.05 2.30
N PHE A 38 -18.32 16.64 2.14
CA PHE A 38 -18.51 18.08 2.39
C PHE A 38 -18.48 18.44 3.88
N ARG A 39 -18.89 17.52 4.76
CA ARG A 39 -18.90 17.73 6.22
C ARG A 39 -17.49 17.92 6.77
N ALA A 40 -16.57 17.04 6.40
CA ALA A 40 -15.21 17.02 6.95
C ALA A 40 -14.14 17.51 5.98
N ARG A 41 -14.39 17.48 4.67
CA ARG A 41 -13.41 17.84 3.62
C ARG A 41 -12.04 17.18 3.83
N ARG A 42 -12.04 15.91 4.24
CA ARG A 42 -10.81 15.15 4.44
C ARG A 42 -10.09 15.02 3.11
N ILE A 43 -8.81 15.37 3.10
CA ILE A 43 -7.88 15.11 2.00
C ILE A 43 -6.76 14.20 2.50
N GLY A 44 -5.95 13.70 1.58
CA GLY A 44 -4.83 12.81 1.90
C GLY A 44 -3.62 13.14 1.04
N LEU A 45 -2.91 14.21 1.38
CA LEU A 45 -1.63 14.52 0.76
C LEU A 45 -0.55 13.55 1.29
N GLY A 46 0.08 12.82 0.39
CA GLY A 46 1.17 11.89 0.70
C GLY A 46 2.46 12.26 -0.03
N ILE A 47 3.43 11.35 0.03
CA ILE A 47 4.71 11.44 -0.66
C ILE A 47 4.97 10.16 -1.46
N MET A 48 5.87 10.23 -2.43
CA MET A 48 6.50 9.08 -3.08
C MET A 48 7.99 9.36 -3.30
N GLY A 49 8.80 8.31 -3.50
CA GLY A 49 10.23 8.47 -3.79
C GLY A 49 11.09 8.86 -2.58
N LEU A 50 10.67 8.54 -1.35
CA LEU A 50 11.48 8.81 -0.16
C LEU A 50 12.80 8.03 -0.18
N GLY A 51 12.77 6.75 -0.57
CA GLY A 51 13.97 5.92 -0.74
C GLY A 51 14.93 6.48 -1.79
N ASP A 52 14.40 6.94 -2.92
CA ASP A 52 15.17 7.58 -4.00
C ASP A 52 15.90 8.83 -3.51
N MET A 53 15.23 9.66 -2.70
CA MET A 53 15.83 10.85 -2.13
C MET A 53 16.95 10.51 -1.16
N MET A 54 16.77 9.46 -0.34
CA MET A 54 17.81 8.96 0.55
C MET A 54 19.03 8.43 -0.23
N TYR A 55 18.81 7.69 -1.32
CA TYR A 55 19.90 7.27 -2.21
C TYR A 55 20.69 8.45 -2.79
N LYS A 56 19.99 9.48 -3.29
CA LYS A 56 20.63 10.69 -3.83
C LYS A 56 21.41 11.48 -2.79
N LEU A 57 21.04 11.38 -1.51
CA LEU A 57 21.66 12.12 -0.41
C LEU A 57 22.73 11.31 0.33
N GLY A 58 22.90 10.03 0.02
CA GLY A 58 23.84 9.16 0.74
C GLY A 58 23.33 8.71 2.11
N ILE A 59 22.02 8.80 2.36
CA ILE A 59 21.40 8.50 3.65
C ILE A 59 20.94 7.04 3.65
N ARG A 60 21.34 6.25 4.66
CA ARG A 60 20.86 4.88 4.81
C ARG A 60 19.41 4.87 5.31
N TYR A 61 18.49 4.32 4.52
CA TYR A 61 17.12 4.09 4.96
C TYR A 61 17.09 3.25 6.25
N GLY A 62 16.22 3.58 7.20
CA GLY A 62 16.05 2.85 8.45
C GLY A 62 17.04 3.23 9.56
N SER A 63 18.17 3.87 9.23
CA SER A 63 19.11 4.42 10.23
C SER A 63 18.49 5.56 11.04
N GLU A 64 19.11 5.96 12.16
CA GLU A 64 18.66 7.13 12.95
C GLU A 64 18.67 8.42 12.11
N GLU A 65 19.71 8.63 11.30
CA GLU A 65 19.78 9.74 10.34
C GLU A 65 18.63 9.67 9.33
N GLY A 66 18.34 8.49 8.79
CA GLY A 66 17.24 8.29 7.85
C GLY A 66 15.86 8.53 8.48
N GLN A 67 15.66 8.08 9.72
CA GLN A 67 14.42 8.33 10.48
C GLN A 67 14.23 9.83 10.72
N GLU A 68 15.30 10.52 11.15
CA GLU A 68 15.28 11.96 11.37
C GLU A 68 14.97 12.72 10.07
N PHE A 69 15.63 12.34 8.96
CA PHE A 69 15.41 12.93 7.65
C PHE A 69 13.96 12.78 7.19
N ALA A 70 13.40 11.57 7.30
CA ALA A 70 12.02 11.31 6.95
C ALA A 70 11.04 12.12 7.82
N GLY A 71 11.33 12.25 9.12
CA GLY A 71 10.60 13.10 10.05
C GLY A 71 10.61 14.58 9.64
N GLN A 72 11.79 15.13 9.31
CA GLN A 72 11.91 16.53 8.87
C GLN A 72 11.18 16.82 7.55
N VAL A 73 11.24 15.89 6.58
CA VAL A 73 10.50 16.00 5.32
C VAL A 73 9.00 16.03 5.58
N MET A 74 8.51 15.12 6.42
CA MET A 74 7.08 15.01 6.70
C MET A 74 6.56 16.11 7.62
N GLU A 75 7.37 16.63 8.54
CA GLU A 75 7.06 17.86 9.28
C GLU A 75 6.87 19.03 8.31
N PHE A 76 7.78 19.20 7.35
CA PHE A 76 7.70 20.24 6.34
C PHE A 76 6.45 20.14 5.48
N VAL A 77 6.14 18.93 4.99
CA VAL A 77 4.90 18.66 4.24
C VAL A 77 3.66 18.98 5.08
N ARG A 78 3.64 18.53 6.34
CA ARG A 78 2.52 18.74 7.26
C ARG A 78 2.28 20.23 7.52
N PHE A 79 3.34 20.98 7.82
CA PHE A 79 3.28 22.40 8.13
C PHE A 79 2.66 23.20 6.98
N TYR A 80 3.24 23.09 5.78
CA TYR A 80 2.76 23.86 4.62
C TYR A 80 1.39 23.38 4.12
N CYS A 81 1.05 22.11 4.32
CA CYS A 81 -0.29 21.61 4.02
C CYS A 81 -1.35 22.23 4.97
N MET A 82 -1.03 22.37 6.26
CA MET A 82 -1.90 23.07 7.22
C MET A 82 -1.97 24.57 6.93
N GLN A 83 -0.84 25.22 6.64
CA GLN A 83 -0.80 26.64 6.28
C GLN A 83 -1.71 26.92 5.09
N LYS A 84 -1.62 26.10 4.03
CA LYS A 84 -2.51 26.23 2.88
C LYS A 84 -3.97 25.94 3.22
N SER A 85 -4.25 24.98 4.10
CA SER A 85 -5.62 24.68 4.54
C SER A 85 -6.24 25.84 5.33
N ILE A 86 -5.44 26.61 6.08
CA ILE A 86 -5.88 27.84 6.77
C ILE A 86 -6.17 28.95 5.76
N GLU A 87 -5.30 29.19 4.78
CA GLU A 87 -5.56 30.17 3.70
C GLU A 87 -6.86 29.86 2.95
N LEU A 88 -7.12 28.57 2.69
CA LEU A 88 -8.38 28.15 2.08
C LEU A 88 -9.58 28.33 3.01
N ALA A 89 -9.40 28.24 4.33
CA ALA A 89 -10.45 28.50 5.30
C ALA A 89 -10.80 29.98 5.35
N GLU A 90 -9.80 30.87 5.31
CA GLU A 90 -10.01 32.31 5.20
C GLU A 90 -10.81 32.65 3.93
N ALA A 91 -10.42 32.07 2.78
CA ALA A 91 -11.05 32.38 1.50
C ALA A 91 -12.43 31.70 1.28
N ARG A 92 -12.67 30.52 1.89
CA ARG A 92 -13.82 29.65 1.55
C ARG A 92 -14.62 29.16 2.75
N GLY A 93 -14.23 29.53 3.96
CA GLY A 93 -14.73 29.01 5.24
C GLY A 93 -14.06 27.70 5.65
N ALA A 94 -14.03 27.44 6.96
CA ALA A 94 -13.59 26.15 7.53
C ALA A 94 -14.47 24.96 7.07
N PHE A 95 -14.05 23.73 7.37
CA PHE A 95 -14.92 22.56 7.13
C PHE A 95 -16.21 22.63 7.96
N ARG A 96 -17.31 22.06 7.47
CA ARG A 96 -18.65 22.27 8.06
C ARG A 96 -18.78 21.75 9.50
N ALA A 97 -18.05 20.69 9.84
CA ALA A 97 -18.01 20.13 11.20
C ALA A 97 -16.90 20.73 12.08
N PHE A 98 -16.42 21.95 11.78
CA PHE A 98 -15.37 22.62 12.55
C PHE A 98 -15.78 22.84 14.02
N ALA A 99 -17.00 23.32 14.26
CA ALA A 99 -17.50 23.54 15.61
C ALA A 99 -17.53 22.22 16.42
N GLY A 100 -16.93 22.23 17.61
CA GLY A 100 -16.73 21.05 18.46
C GLY A 100 -15.67 20.06 17.98
N SER A 101 -14.87 20.42 16.96
CA SER A 101 -13.73 19.59 16.53
C SER A 101 -12.48 19.90 17.36
N ILE A 102 -11.43 19.10 17.23
CA ILE A 102 -10.15 19.34 17.92
C ILE A 102 -9.52 20.72 17.61
N TYR A 103 -9.91 21.35 16.51
CA TYR A 103 -9.42 22.66 16.07
C TYR A 103 -10.26 23.83 16.62
N ASP A 104 -11.41 23.57 17.23
CA ASP A 104 -12.32 24.62 17.69
C ASP A 104 -11.86 25.19 19.04
N ASP A 105 -11.43 26.45 19.04
CA ASP A 105 -11.04 27.16 20.28
C ASP A 105 -12.26 27.60 21.12
N ALA A 106 -13.45 27.66 20.52
CA ALA A 106 -14.68 28.05 21.20
C ALA A 106 -15.37 26.88 21.92
N GLN A 107 -14.92 25.64 21.72
CA GLN A 107 -15.49 24.48 22.39
C GLN A 107 -15.19 24.48 23.90
N PRO A 108 -16.02 23.82 24.74
CA PRO A 108 -15.69 23.64 26.15
C PRO A 108 -14.33 22.96 26.32
N GLY A 109 -13.39 23.64 26.99
CA GLY A 109 -12.01 23.17 27.15
C GLY A 109 -11.00 23.75 26.14
N GLY A 110 -11.45 24.56 25.17
CA GLY A 110 -10.60 25.21 24.17
C GLY A 110 -10.08 24.26 23.08
N MET A 111 -9.20 24.77 22.22
CA MET A 111 -8.61 23.98 21.14
C MET A 111 -7.72 22.86 21.72
N THR A 112 -8.00 21.61 21.34
CA THR A 112 -7.25 20.42 21.82
C THR A 112 -6.19 19.96 20.84
N TRP A 113 -6.26 20.37 19.57
CA TRP A 113 -5.20 20.13 18.60
C TRP A 113 -3.91 20.83 19.05
N GLN A 114 -2.79 20.13 18.93
CA GLN A 114 -1.46 20.62 19.24
C GLN A 114 -0.51 20.36 18.06
N PRO A 115 0.52 21.20 17.86
CA PRO A 115 1.55 20.92 16.88
C PRO A 115 2.18 19.54 17.09
N PRO A 116 2.28 18.71 16.04
CA PRO A 116 2.95 17.41 16.13
C PRO A 116 4.42 17.60 16.54
N GLN A 117 4.95 16.64 17.28
CA GLN A 117 6.34 16.64 17.75
C GLN A 117 7.09 15.45 17.13
N PRO A 118 8.38 15.60 16.83
CA PRO A 118 9.18 14.46 16.40
C PRO A 118 9.39 13.47 17.54
N LEU A 119 9.71 12.21 17.20
CA LEU A 119 10.05 11.18 18.18
C LEU A 119 11.25 11.54 19.06
N ALA A 120 12.20 12.27 18.49
CA ALA A 120 13.38 12.80 19.15
C ALA A 120 13.72 14.18 18.55
N PRO A 121 14.40 15.08 19.30
CA PRO A 121 14.86 16.35 18.78
C PRO A 121 15.74 16.15 17.53
N PHE A 122 15.50 16.97 16.52
CA PHE A 122 16.32 16.97 15.31
C PHE A 122 17.73 17.49 15.59
N THR A 123 18.73 16.83 15.00
CA THR A 123 20.15 17.11 15.19
C THR A 123 20.86 17.46 13.88
N HIS A 124 20.35 17.01 12.74
CA HIS A 124 20.91 17.26 11.43
C HIS A 124 20.23 18.45 10.75
N ASP A 125 21.03 19.29 10.10
CA ASP A 125 20.53 20.39 9.28
C ASP A 125 20.68 20.05 7.79
N TRP A 126 19.55 19.75 7.14
CA TRP A 126 19.47 19.57 5.68
C TRP A 126 19.14 20.87 4.95
N GLN A 127 19.55 22.01 5.53
CA GLN A 127 19.24 23.38 5.06
C GLN A 127 17.74 23.61 4.96
N ARG A 128 16.98 23.03 5.89
CA ARG A 128 15.53 23.11 5.91
C ARG A 128 15.12 24.45 6.52
N PRO A 129 14.21 25.21 5.87
CA PRO A 129 13.65 26.42 6.47
C PRO A 129 13.03 26.14 7.84
N ALA A 130 13.26 27.04 8.80
CA ALA A 130 12.64 26.95 10.12
C ALA A 130 11.11 27.03 9.99
N LEU A 131 10.41 26.24 10.81
CA LEU A 131 8.95 26.18 10.82
C LEU A 131 8.44 26.76 12.14
N ASP A 132 7.61 27.79 12.06
CA ASP A 132 6.97 28.39 13.23
C ASP A 132 5.54 27.86 13.39
N TRP A 133 5.39 26.79 14.16
CA TRP A 133 4.08 26.19 14.44
C TRP A 133 3.11 27.13 15.18
N SER A 134 3.57 28.23 15.77
CA SER A 134 2.70 29.23 16.38
C SER A 134 1.85 29.98 15.34
N GLU A 135 2.33 30.08 14.10
CA GLU A 135 1.56 30.63 12.97
C GLU A 135 0.37 29.74 12.63
N ILE A 136 0.54 28.42 12.69
CA ILE A 136 -0.55 27.45 12.43
C ILE A 136 -1.61 27.54 13.53
N VAL A 137 -1.19 27.59 14.80
CA VAL A 137 -2.10 27.76 15.94
C VAL A 137 -2.89 29.06 15.81
N THR A 138 -2.21 30.17 15.53
CA THR A 138 -2.83 31.49 15.37
C THR A 138 -3.78 31.50 14.17
N GLY A 139 -3.37 30.94 13.04
CA GLY A 139 -4.17 30.86 11.83
C GLY A 139 -5.46 30.04 12.01
N ILE A 140 -5.40 28.90 12.71
CA ILE A 140 -6.58 28.10 13.06
C ILE A 140 -7.55 28.92 13.91
N LYS A 141 -7.06 29.64 14.92
CA LYS A 141 -7.92 30.47 15.80
C LYS A 141 -8.57 31.63 15.06
N MET A 142 -7.85 32.24 14.12
CA MET A 142 -8.32 33.41 13.36
C MET A 142 -9.29 33.05 12.24
N HIS A 143 -8.99 31.98 11.49
CA HIS A 143 -9.67 31.68 10.21
C HIS A 143 -10.30 30.28 10.16
N GLY A 144 -10.03 29.44 11.16
CA GLY A 144 -10.33 28.02 11.11
C GLY A 144 -9.40 27.25 10.17
N ILE A 145 -9.78 26.01 9.84
CA ILE A 145 -9.04 25.16 8.90
C ILE A 145 -10.01 24.54 7.88
N ARG A 146 -9.59 24.44 6.62
CA ARG A 146 -10.49 24.05 5.53
C ARG A 146 -10.80 22.55 5.51
N ASN A 147 -9.84 21.75 5.93
CA ASN A 147 -9.89 20.30 5.86
C ASN A 147 -9.82 19.74 7.30
N ALA A 148 -10.61 18.72 7.64
CA ALA A 148 -10.54 18.10 8.97
C ALA A 148 -9.30 17.20 9.13
N ALA A 149 -8.82 16.63 8.02
CA ALA A 149 -7.58 15.90 7.94
C ALA A 149 -6.88 16.21 6.60
N GLN A 150 -5.56 16.27 6.60
CA GLN A 150 -4.78 16.80 5.49
C GLN A 150 -3.79 15.81 4.86
N THR A 151 -3.20 14.92 5.65
CA THR A 151 -2.03 14.12 5.25
C THR A 151 -2.29 12.63 5.39
N THR A 152 -1.97 11.87 4.34
CA THR A 152 -2.06 10.41 4.30
C THR A 152 -0.99 9.89 3.36
N VAL A 153 -0.17 8.95 3.80
CA VAL A 153 0.78 8.28 2.90
C VAL A 153 0.12 6.99 2.40
N ALA A 154 -0.41 7.02 1.18
CA ALA A 154 -1.06 5.88 0.53
C ALA A 154 -0.06 5.08 -0.33
N PRO A 155 -0.38 3.83 -0.72
CA PRO A 155 0.40 3.11 -1.73
C PRO A 155 0.44 3.87 -3.05
N THR A 156 1.64 3.99 -3.64
CA THR A 156 1.83 4.76 -4.88
C THR A 156 2.32 3.92 -6.05
N GLY A 157 2.15 2.58 -6.02
CA GLY A 157 2.80 1.67 -6.98
C GLY A 157 2.66 2.10 -8.45
N THR A 158 1.44 2.33 -8.93
CA THR A 158 1.20 2.76 -10.32
C THR A 158 1.79 4.14 -10.61
N ILE A 159 1.51 5.14 -9.78
CA ILE A 159 1.93 6.53 -10.05
C ILE A 159 3.45 6.72 -9.89
N ALA A 160 4.09 5.99 -8.97
CA ALA A 160 5.53 5.99 -8.78
C ALA A 160 6.23 5.35 -9.97
N THR A 161 5.70 4.23 -10.48
CA THR A 161 6.20 3.60 -11.72
C THR A 161 6.14 4.58 -12.89
N VAL A 162 5.03 5.31 -13.05
CA VAL A 162 4.87 6.32 -14.13
C VAL A 162 5.86 7.47 -13.98
N CYS A 163 6.15 7.89 -12.75
CA CYS A 163 7.12 8.96 -12.48
C CYS A 163 8.58 8.48 -12.48
N GLY A 164 8.82 7.18 -12.62
CA GLY A 164 10.16 6.59 -12.59
C GLY A 164 10.81 6.56 -11.20
N CYS A 165 10.01 6.63 -10.12
CA CYS A 165 10.52 6.44 -8.76
C CYS A 165 10.73 4.94 -8.48
N GLU A 166 11.81 4.61 -7.78
CA GLU A 166 12.19 3.24 -7.40
C GLU A 166 11.61 2.85 -6.03
N GLY A 167 11.52 3.81 -5.11
CA GLY A 167 10.87 3.70 -3.81
C GLY A 167 9.42 4.16 -3.88
N TYR A 168 8.49 3.24 -3.61
CA TYR A 168 7.06 3.54 -3.66
C TYR A 168 6.58 4.15 -2.36
N GLY A 169 5.89 5.29 -2.44
CA GLY A 169 5.40 6.00 -1.28
C GLY A 169 6.56 6.41 -0.37
N CYS A 170 6.48 5.96 0.87
CA CYS A 170 7.55 6.13 1.85
C CYS A 170 8.48 4.92 1.97
N GLU A 171 8.32 3.88 1.16
CA GLU A 171 9.06 2.62 1.29
C GLU A 171 10.53 2.74 0.88
N PRO A 172 11.43 1.88 1.41
CA PRO A 172 12.73 1.66 0.80
C PRO A 172 12.56 1.02 -0.59
N VAL A 173 13.60 1.11 -1.42
CA VAL A 173 13.63 0.39 -2.70
C VAL A 173 13.56 -1.11 -2.44
N PHE A 174 12.77 -1.84 -3.23
CA PHE A 174 12.55 -3.27 -3.00
C PHE A 174 13.76 -4.14 -3.36
N ALA A 175 14.41 -3.84 -4.49
CA ALA A 175 15.62 -4.53 -4.97
C ALA A 175 16.41 -3.61 -5.91
N LEU A 176 17.75 -3.69 -5.86
CA LEU A 176 18.66 -2.98 -6.78
C LEU A 176 18.74 -3.64 -8.15
N GLY A 177 18.36 -4.91 -8.25
CA GLY A 177 18.28 -5.62 -9.52
C GLY A 177 17.34 -6.81 -9.45
N TYR A 178 16.73 -7.14 -10.58
CA TYR A 178 15.89 -8.32 -10.75
C TYR A 178 15.74 -8.65 -12.23
N ILE A 179 15.32 -9.87 -12.54
CA ILE A 179 15.02 -10.27 -13.92
C ILE A 179 13.52 -10.14 -14.15
N ARG A 180 13.14 -9.29 -15.10
CA ARG A 180 11.75 -9.19 -15.54
C ARG A 180 11.54 -10.16 -16.71
N HIS A 181 10.60 -11.08 -16.52
CA HIS A 181 10.15 -11.97 -17.59
C HIS A 181 8.92 -11.35 -18.28
N PHE A 182 8.95 -11.26 -19.60
CA PHE A 182 7.77 -10.92 -20.39
C PHE A 182 7.72 -11.79 -21.64
N LYS A 183 6.51 -11.90 -22.21
CA LYS A 183 6.30 -12.62 -23.45
C LYS A 183 6.41 -11.67 -24.63
N ASP A 184 7.35 -11.96 -25.52
CA ASP A 184 7.41 -11.37 -26.87
C ASP A 184 6.91 -12.43 -27.86
N GLY A 185 5.60 -12.40 -28.13
CA GLY A 185 4.89 -13.49 -28.80
C GLY A 185 4.94 -14.78 -27.98
N ASP A 186 5.48 -15.86 -28.57
CA ASP A 186 5.65 -17.16 -27.91
C ASP A 186 7.00 -17.30 -27.18
N LYS A 187 7.86 -16.27 -27.22
CA LYS A 187 9.18 -16.30 -26.57
C LYS A 187 9.11 -15.66 -25.20
N ASP A 188 9.59 -16.37 -24.19
CA ASP A 188 9.90 -15.78 -22.90
C ASP A 188 11.21 -14.99 -23.03
N VAL A 189 11.14 -13.69 -22.77
CA VAL A 189 12.29 -12.78 -22.78
C VAL A 189 12.61 -12.39 -21.35
N GLU A 190 13.88 -12.57 -20.97
CA GLU A 190 14.45 -12.11 -19.71
C GLU A 190 15.12 -10.75 -19.92
N LEU A 191 14.65 -9.71 -19.22
CA LEU A 191 15.33 -8.43 -19.15
C LEU A 191 15.89 -8.22 -17.74
N PRO A 192 17.21 -8.12 -17.57
CA PRO A 192 17.78 -7.68 -16.32
C PRO A 192 17.42 -6.21 -16.10
N TYR A 193 16.70 -5.93 -15.03
CA TYR A 193 16.49 -4.59 -14.51
C TYR A 193 17.57 -4.30 -13.46
N THR A 194 18.15 -3.11 -13.54
CA THR A 194 19.05 -2.57 -12.51
C THR A 194 18.52 -1.20 -12.12
N SER A 195 18.59 -0.90 -10.83
CA SER A 195 18.26 0.41 -10.26
C SER A 195 19.04 1.52 -10.98
N PRO A 196 18.36 2.48 -11.63
CA PRO A 196 19.03 3.59 -12.30
C PRO A 196 19.86 4.46 -11.35
N LEU A 197 19.40 4.68 -10.11
CA LEU A 197 20.17 5.45 -9.12
C LEU A 197 21.43 4.69 -8.68
N PHE A 198 21.34 3.37 -8.54
CA PHE A 198 22.49 2.54 -8.22
C PHE A 198 23.50 2.51 -9.37
N GLU A 199 23.02 2.36 -10.61
CA GLU A 199 23.89 2.40 -11.80
C GLU A 199 24.65 3.72 -11.91
N GLN A 200 23.97 4.85 -11.69
CA GLN A 200 24.62 6.16 -11.63
C GLN A 200 25.70 6.24 -10.55
N ALA A 201 25.44 5.67 -9.37
CA ALA A 201 26.41 5.65 -8.28
C ALA A 201 27.63 4.77 -8.59
N LEU A 202 27.43 3.62 -9.24
CA LEU A 202 28.52 2.75 -9.70
C LEU A 202 29.41 3.44 -10.74
N ASP A 203 28.82 4.21 -11.66
CA ASP A 203 29.57 4.97 -12.66
C ASP A 203 30.41 6.08 -12.03
N GLN A 204 29.95 6.65 -10.92
CA GLN A 204 30.67 7.69 -10.16
C GLN A 204 31.73 7.12 -9.21
N ALA A 205 31.69 5.82 -8.92
CA ALA A 205 32.57 5.16 -7.96
C ALA A 205 33.97 4.82 -8.49
N GLY A 206 34.28 5.13 -9.75
CA GLY A 206 35.58 4.84 -10.36
C GLY A 206 35.86 3.34 -10.55
N LEU A 207 34.80 2.52 -10.60
CA LEU A 207 34.90 1.07 -10.80
C LEU A 207 35.14 0.73 -12.27
N SER A 208 35.93 -0.32 -12.53
CA SER A 208 36.12 -0.83 -13.88
C SER A 208 34.82 -1.44 -14.43
N GLU A 209 34.67 -1.48 -15.76
CA GLU A 209 33.50 -2.12 -16.40
C GLU A 209 33.31 -3.58 -15.96
N ALA A 210 34.41 -4.32 -15.77
CA ALA A 210 34.35 -5.71 -15.30
C ALA A 210 33.74 -5.81 -13.88
N GLN A 211 34.15 -4.92 -12.96
CA GLN A 211 33.58 -4.85 -11.61
C GLN A 211 32.11 -4.47 -11.65
N LYS A 212 31.73 -3.45 -12.45
CA LYS A 212 30.34 -3.03 -12.59
C LYS A 212 29.45 -4.15 -13.12
N GLN A 213 29.92 -4.95 -14.09
CA GLN A 213 29.17 -6.09 -14.60
C GLN A 213 29.00 -7.20 -13.55
N GLN A 214 30.04 -7.50 -12.76
CA GLN A 214 29.94 -8.46 -11.66
C GLN A 214 28.93 -8.01 -10.60
N ILE A 215 28.95 -6.72 -10.25
CA ILE A 215 28.01 -6.10 -9.32
C ILE A 215 26.57 -6.22 -9.83
N LYS A 216 26.32 -5.83 -11.09
CA LYS A 216 24.98 -5.91 -11.71
C LYS A 216 24.46 -7.34 -11.76
N GLN A 217 25.33 -8.31 -12.07
CA GLN A 217 24.97 -9.72 -12.05
C GLN A 217 24.61 -10.20 -10.64
N HIS A 218 25.37 -9.79 -9.63
CA HIS A 218 25.06 -10.08 -8.23
C HIS A 218 23.71 -9.49 -7.82
N THR A 219 23.47 -8.19 -8.07
CA THR A 219 22.22 -7.54 -7.71
C THR A 219 21.02 -8.12 -8.45
N ALA A 220 21.18 -8.58 -9.70
CA ALA A 220 20.09 -9.25 -10.43
C ALA A 220 19.71 -10.62 -9.82
N LEU A 221 20.66 -11.30 -9.17
CA LEU A 221 20.45 -12.59 -8.52
C LEU A 221 19.89 -12.44 -7.09
N HIS A 222 20.50 -11.57 -6.29
CA HIS A 222 20.24 -11.44 -4.85
C HIS A 222 19.37 -10.24 -4.48
N GLY A 223 19.23 -9.25 -5.36
CA GLY A 223 18.43 -8.05 -5.14
C GLY A 223 19.10 -6.95 -4.31
N ASN A 224 20.21 -7.22 -3.62
CA ASN A 224 20.93 -6.24 -2.78
C ASN A 224 22.43 -6.19 -3.12
N CYS A 225 23.17 -5.28 -2.47
CA CYS A 225 24.61 -5.10 -2.68
C CYS A 225 25.48 -5.28 -1.42
N GLN A 226 24.92 -5.79 -0.32
CA GLN A 226 25.55 -5.74 1.00
C GLN A 226 26.82 -6.61 1.10
N ASP A 227 26.79 -7.77 0.46
CA ASP A 227 27.85 -8.78 0.55
C ASP A 227 28.84 -8.74 -0.61
N ILE A 228 28.81 -7.68 -1.43
CA ILE A 228 29.69 -7.56 -2.60
C ILE A 228 31.10 -7.11 -2.16
N GLU A 229 32.07 -7.99 -2.34
CA GLU A 229 33.48 -7.69 -2.13
C GLU A 229 33.99 -6.65 -3.15
N GLY A 230 34.71 -5.63 -2.67
CA GLY A 230 35.26 -4.57 -3.51
C GLY A 230 34.30 -3.42 -3.84
N LEU A 231 33.04 -3.48 -3.39
CA LEU A 231 32.12 -2.34 -3.47
C LEU A 231 32.43 -1.33 -2.35
N PRO A 232 32.61 -0.03 -2.67
CA PRO A 232 32.87 1.00 -1.66
C PRO A 232 31.83 1.00 -0.53
N GLU A 233 32.29 1.15 0.71
CA GLU A 233 31.45 1.06 1.91
C GLU A 233 30.29 2.06 1.90
N HIS A 234 30.52 3.30 1.46
CA HIS A 234 29.47 4.32 1.38
C HIS A 234 28.32 3.92 0.43
N LEU A 235 28.61 3.13 -0.62
CA LEU A 235 27.57 2.61 -1.51
C LEU A 235 26.75 1.52 -0.82
N ARG A 236 27.41 0.57 -0.14
CA ARG A 236 26.71 -0.46 0.63
C ARG A 236 25.84 0.14 1.74
N HIS A 237 26.37 1.15 2.42
CA HIS A 237 25.66 1.91 3.43
C HIS A 237 24.41 2.58 2.87
N THR A 238 24.52 3.27 1.73
CA THR A 238 23.42 4.04 1.14
C THR A 238 22.37 3.15 0.46
N PHE A 239 22.81 2.19 -0.35
CA PHE A 239 21.96 1.40 -1.24
C PHE A 239 21.41 0.14 -0.55
N VAL A 240 20.70 0.36 0.55
CA VAL A 240 19.94 -0.66 1.26
C VAL A 240 18.57 -0.87 0.66
N VAL A 241 18.19 -2.13 0.47
CA VAL A 241 16.85 -2.49 -0.01
C VAL A 241 15.96 -2.97 1.14
N SER A 242 14.67 -3.18 0.87
CA SER A 242 13.69 -3.57 1.88
C SER A 242 14.11 -4.74 2.78
N ASN A 243 14.85 -5.72 2.24
CA ASN A 243 15.33 -6.89 2.97
C ASN A 243 16.63 -6.66 3.76
N ASP A 244 17.31 -5.53 3.54
CA ASP A 244 18.49 -5.12 4.31
C ASP A 244 18.09 -4.33 5.58
N ILE A 245 16.80 -4.02 5.72
CA ILE A 245 16.23 -3.22 6.82
C ILE A 245 15.56 -4.16 7.82
N THR A 246 15.94 -4.04 9.09
CA THR A 246 15.36 -4.82 10.18
C THR A 246 13.91 -4.39 10.46
N ALA A 247 13.12 -5.28 11.06
CA ALA A 247 11.74 -4.96 11.47
C ALA A 247 11.69 -3.72 12.38
N ALA A 248 12.63 -3.61 13.33
CA ALA A 248 12.70 -2.46 14.23
C ALA A 248 13.00 -1.14 13.51
N GLU A 249 13.86 -1.16 12.50
CA GLU A 249 14.13 0.01 11.67
C GLU A 249 12.91 0.41 10.82
N HIS A 250 12.18 -0.57 10.26
CA HIS A 250 10.93 -0.30 9.54
C HIS A 250 9.89 0.37 10.45
N VAL A 251 9.71 -0.14 11.67
CA VAL A 251 8.76 0.39 12.64
C VAL A 251 9.14 1.80 13.08
N ARG A 252 10.42 2.05 13.43
CA ARG A 252 10.88 3.39 13.83
C ARG A 252 10.79 4.40 12.68
N MET A 253 11.12 3.99 11.46
CA MET A 253 10.93 4.83 10.27
C MET A 253 9.46 5.20 10.08
N GLN A 254 8.55 4.24 10.24
CA GLN A 254 7.12 4.51 10.17
C GLN A 254 6.70 5.51 11.25
N ALA A 255 7.14 5.32 12.49
CA ALA A 255 6.80 6.20 13.60
C ALA A 255 7.33 7.64 13.38
N ALA A 256 8.54 7.78 12.85
CA ALA A 256 9.15 9.08 12.56
C ALA A 256 8.33 9.87 11.52
N ILE A 257 7.88 9.19 10.46
CA ILE A 257 6.99 9.78 9.45
C ILE A 257 5.60 10.06 10.05
N GLN A 258 5.02 9.08 10.76
CA GLN A 258 3.64 9.12 11.22
C GLN A 258 3.40 10.16 12.31
N SER A 259 4.46 10.59 13.01
CA SER A 259 4.44 11.75 13.93
C SER A 259 3.86 13.00 13.26
N PHE A 260 4.02 13.15 11.94
CA PHE A 260 3.54 14.29 11.16
C PHE A 260 2.41 13.94 10.19
N VAL A 261 1.79 12.76 10.31
CA VAL A 261 0.66 12.31 9.47
C VAL A 261 -0.60 12.17 10.33
N ASP A 262 -1.64 12.93 10.02
CA ASP A 262 -2.88 12.98 10.82
C ASP A 262 -3.91 11.88 10.48
N ASN A 263 -3.97 11.37 9.24
CA ASN A 263 -4.70 10.15 8.92
C ASN A 263 -3.86 8.91 9.23
N SER A 264 -3.44 8.15 8.23
CA SER A 264 -2.62 6.95 8.40
C SER A 264 -1.55 6.86 7.31
N ILE A 265 -0.67 5.88 7.46
CA ILE A 265 0.44 5.55 6.56
C ILE A 265 0.30 4.11 6.11
N SER A 266 0.54 3.87 4.83
CA SER A 266 0.78 2.55 4.28
C SER A 266 2.29 2.39 4.14
N LYS A 267 2.89 1.79 5.18
CA LYS A 267 4.29 1.38 5.21
C LYS A 267 4.36 -0.08 5.63
N THR A 268 5.18 -0.85 4.93
CA THR A 268 5.32 -2.30 5.09
C THR A 268 6.56 -2.60 5.92
N CYS A 269 6.36 -3.28 7.05
CA CYS A 269 7.41 -3.91 7.82
C CYS A 269 7.71 -5.27 7.18
N ASN A 270 8.82 -5.33 6.45
CA ASN A 270 9.25 -6.55 5.76
C ASN A 270 10.10 -7.40 6.71
N PHE A 271 9.80 -8.70 6.72
CA PHE A 271 10.51 -9.70 7.50
C PHE A 271 11.18 -10.71 6.57
N PRO A 272 12.35 -11.25 6.97
CA PRO A 272 13.00 -12.32 6.25
C PRO A 272 12.16 -13.61 6.28
N GLU A 273 12.53 -14.56 5.43
CA GLU A 273 12.01 -15.91 5.47
C GLU A 273 12.35 -16.56 6.83
N GLY A 274 11.39 -17.27 7.42
CA GLY A 274 11.55 -17.91 8.72
C GLY A 274 11.31 -17.01 9.94
N ALA A 275 10.89 -15.76 9.75
CA ALA A 275 10.44 -14.91 10.85
C ALA A 275 9.29 -15.58 11.63
N THR A 276 9.38 -15.52 12.95
CA THR A 276 8.47 -16.18 13.88
C THR A 276 7.27 -15.31 14.21
N GLU A 277 6.22 -15.90 14.78
CA GLU A 277 5.09 -15.14 15.32
C GLU A 277 5.51 -14.16 16.42
N GLN A 278 6.55 -14.50 17.20
CA GLN A 278 7.10 -13.62 18.24
C GLN A 278 7.77 -12.39 17.63
N ASP A 279 8.53 -12.55 16.54
CA ASP A 279 9.16 -11.41 15.85
C ASP A 279 8.11 -10.40 15.35
N VAL A 280 6.98 -10.91 14.84
CA VAL A 280 5.85 -10.09 14.41
C VAL A 280 5.15 -9.43 15.61
N ALA A 281 4.97 -10.16 16.70
CA ALA A 281 4.38 -9.62 17.93
C ALA A 281 5.23 -8.48 18.50
N ASP A 282 6.55 -8.65 18.53
CA ASP A 282 7.50 -7.63 19.03
C ASP A 282 7.45 -6.36 18.18
N ALA A 283 7.37 -6.49 16.85
CA ALA A 283 7.21 -5.33 15.97
C ALA A 283 5.86 -4.62 16.17
N CYS A 284 4.77 -5.36 16.37
CA CYS A 284 3.47 -4.79 16.69
C CYS A 284 3.50 -4.04 18.04
N MET A 285 4.15 -4.61 19.06
CA MET A 285 4.30 -3.97 20.37
C MET A 285 5.14 -2.70 20.28
N GLN A 286 6.28 -2.75 19.58
CA GLN A 286 7.10 -1.56 19.36
C GLN A 286 6.34 -0.47 18.60
N ALA A 287 5.56 -0.84 17.58
CA ALA A 287 4.73 0.12 16.83
C ALA A 287 3.70 0.78 17.75
N TRP A 288 3.05 0.02 18.63
CA TRP A 288 2.12 0.55 19.62
C TRP A 288 2.79 1.49 20.61
N GLU A 289 3.95 1.12 21.16
CA GLU A 289 4.73 1.94 22.09
C GLU A 289 5.17 3.28 21.48
N LEU A 290 5.49 3.28 20.19
CA LEU A 290 5.86 4.47 19.43
C LEU A 290 4.66 5.28 18.91
N GLY A 291 3.43 4.88 19.24
CA GLY A 291 2.22 5.60 18.84
C GLY A 291 1.82 5.44 17.38
N CYS A 292 2.30 4.38 16.71
CA CYS A 292 1.86 4.07 15.35
C CYS A 292 0.36 3.71 15.33
N LYS A 293 -0.35 4.20 14.32
CA LYS A 293 -1.81 4.02 14.16
C LYS A 293 -2.19 2.65 13.57
N GLY A 294 -1.21 1.92 13.08
CA GLY A 294 -1.34 0.58 12.50
C GLY A 294 0.02 0.11 12.00
N LEU A 295 0.12 -1.18 11.66
CA LEU A 295 1.35 -1.77 11.10
C LEU A 295 0.96 -2.74 10.00
N THR A 296 1.61 -2.66 8.84
CA THR A 296 1.48 -3.67 7.79
C THR A 296 2.69 -4.58 7.84
N VAL A 297 2.47 -5.89 7.91
CA VAL A 297 3.53 -6.89 8.01
C VAL A 297 3.58 -7.73 6.74
N TYR A 298 4.78 -7.95 6.22
CA TYR A 298 5.02 -8.88 5.13
C TYR A 298 6.20 -9.80 5.47
N VAL A 299 5.96 -11.10 5.54
CA VAL A 299 7.01 -12.11 5.73
C VAL A 299 7.38 -12.69 4.37
N THR A 300 8.66 -12.63 4.02
CA THR A 300 9.18 -13.20 2.76
C THR A 300 8.84 -14.69 2.68
N GLY A 301 8.34 -15.12 1.53
CA GLY A 301 7.93 -16.52 1.31
C GLY A 301 6.51 -16.86 1.75
N SER A 302 5.81 -15.97 2.47
CA SER A 302 4.44 -16.24 2.97
C SER A 302 3.36 -16.30 1.88
N ARG A 303 3.66 -15.82 0.65
CA ARG A 303 2.76 -15.86 -0.51
C ARG A 303 3.32 -16.75 -1.62
N GLN A 304 2.44 -17.59 -2.19
CA GLN A 304 2.77 -18.45 -3.34
C GLN A 304 3.18 -17.63 -4.57
N GLN A 305 2.42 -16.57 -4.90
CA GLN A 305 2.72 -15.64 -6.00
C GLN A 305 3.03 -14.24 -5.46
N VAL A 306 4.08 -13.63 -6.00
CA VAL A 306 4.55 -12.27 -5.66
C VAL A 306 4.81 -11.48 -6.94
N VAL A 307 4.48 -10.20 -6.92
CA VAL A 307 4.61 -9.32 -8.11
C VAL A 307 6.08 -8.95 -8.37
N LEU A 308 6.90 -8.92 -7.32
CA LEU A 308 8.33 -8.65 -7.36
C LEU A 308 9.05 -9.78 -6.61
N GLU A 309 9.90 -10.53 -7.30
CA GLU A 309 10.76 -11.56 -6.71
C GLU A 309 12.14 -11.56 -7.37
N THR A 310 13.17 -11.90 -6.59
CA THR A 310 14.52 -12.09 -7.12
C THR A 310 14.64 -13.47 -7.78
N LYS A 311 15.65 -13.64 -8.65
CA LYS A 311 15.90 -14.95 -9.28
C LYS A 311 16.17 -16.05 -8.24
N ALA A 312 16.91 -15.73 -7.18
CA ALA A 312 17.21 -16.68 -6.11
C ALA A 312 15.94 -17.15 -5.36
N THR A 313 15.02 -16.23 -5.06
CA THR A 313 13.74 -16.59 -4.41
C THR A 313 12.89 -17.49 -5.30
N ARG A 314 12.83 -17.22 -6.61
CA ARG A 314 12.08 -18.03 -7.56
C ARG A 314 12.67 -19.43 -7.75
N GLN A 315 13.98 -19.54 -7.91
CA GLN A 315 14.67 -20.83 -8.09
C GLN A 315 14.46 -21.77 -6.90
N LYS A 316 14.37 -21.23 -5.68
CA LYS A 316 14.04 -22.03 -4.49
C LYS A 316 12.60 -22.56 -4.53
N LYS A 317 11.62 -21.75 -4.93
CA LYS A 317 10.21 -22.18 -5.07
C LYS A 317 10.02 -23.25 -6.15
N GLU A 318 10.70 -23.12 -7.29
CA GLU A 318 10.65 -24.11 -8.36
C GLU A 318 11.35 -25.44 -7.98
N GLY A 319 12.23 -25.43 -6.97
CA GLY A 319 12.89 -26.62 -6.44
C GLY A 319 12.05 -27.46 -5.48
N ASP A 320 11.09 -26.85 -4.77
CA ASP A 320 10.19 -27.52 -3.81
C ASP A 320 8.99 -28.23 -4.47
N ASP A 321 8.72 -27.96 -5.75
CA ASP A 321 7.58 -28.52 -6.51
C ASP A 321 7.87 -29.92 -7.12
N GLN A 322 8.85 -30.68 -6.59
CA GLN A 322 8.99 -32.10 -6.93
C GLN A 322 8.05 -32.96 -6.05
N PRO A 323 7.16 -33.77 -6.64
CA PRO A 323 6.21 -34.55 -5.86
C PRO A 323 6.94 -35.64 -5.07
N GLN A 324 6.98 -35.50 -3.74
CA GLN A 324 7.30 -36.60 -2.84
C GLN A 324 6.23 -37.68 -2.98
N SER A 325 6.61 -38.83 -3.56
CA SER A 325 5.81 -40.03 -3.64
C SER A 325 5.55 -40.60 -2.24
N ALA A 326 4.33 -40.44 -1.73
CA ALA A 326 3.88 -41.14 -0.54
C ALA A 326 3.30 -42.51 -0.90
N GLU A 327 3.99 -43.58 -0.51
CA GLU A 327 3.43 -44.94 -0.48
C GLU A 327 2.49 -45.12 0.74
N PRO A 328 1.46 -45.98 0.63
CA PRO A 328 0.35 -46.03 1.58
C PRO A 328 0.65 -46.89 2.80
N GLN A 329 0.27 -46.43 4.00
CA GLN A 329 0.20 -47.27 5.20
C GLN A 329 -1.23 -47.38 5.74
N ASN A 330 -1.57 -48.63 6.07
CA ASN A 330 -2.86 -49.16 6.50
C ASN A 330 -3.40 -48.58 7.80
N GLY A 331 -4.69 -48.22 7.77
CA GLY A 331 -5.74 -48.78 8.64
C GLY A 331 -5.78 -48.45 10.13
N GLN A 332 -6.84 -47.72 10.54
CA GLN A 332 -7.89 -48.31 11.39
C GLN A 332 -9.17 -47.47 11.39
N MET A 333 -10.26 -48.09 10.94
CA MET A 333 -11.64 -47.65 11.06
C MET A 333 -12.16 -47.87 12.48
N VAL A 334 -13.03 -46.97 12.98
CA VAL A 334 -14.24 -47.43 13.70
C VAL A 334 -15.45 -46.62 13.25
N SER A 335 -16.54 -47.37 13.08
CA SER A 335 -17.79 -47.12 12.38
C SER A 335 -18.91 -46.61 13.29
N ASN A 336 -19.87 -45.88 12.72
CA ASN A 336 -21.32 -46.17 12.68
C ASN A 336 -22.04 -44.86 12.30
N GLY A 337 -22.78 -44.72 11.19
CA GLY A 337 -23.51 -45.69 10.38
C GLY A 337 -25.00 -45.48 10.59
N TYR A 338 -25.72 -45.01 9.56
CA TYR A 338 -27.09 -45.47 9.24
C TYR A 338 -27.37 -45.23 7.74
N LEU A 339 -27.77 -46.33 7.10
CA LEU A 339 -28.29 -46.50 5.74
C LEU A 339 -29.71 -45.89 5.64
N ASN A 340 -30.45 -45.77 4.53
CA ASN A 340 -30.48 -46.50 3.26
C ASN A 340 -31.49 -45.78 2.32
N GLY A 341 -31.41 -46.02 1.01
CA GLY A 341 -32.63 -46.29 0.23
C GLY A 341 -33.00 -45.38 -0.97
N ASN A 342 -32.62 -45.86 -2.15
CA ASN A 342 -33.44 -46.00 -3.37
C ASN A 342 -33.85 -44.76 -4.20
N GLY A 343 -33.24 -44.67 -5.40
CA GLY A 343 -33.88 -45.23 -6.60
C GLY A 343 -34.58 -44.28 -7.59
N ALA A 344 -34.15 -44.43 -8.86
CA ALA A 344 -34.93 -44.35 -10.10
C ALA A 344 -35.04 -43.02 -10.89
N ASN A 345 -34.31 -43.00 -12.01
CA ASN A 345 -34.74 -42.77 -13.41
C ASN A 345 -35.83 -41.73 -13.73
N GLY A 346 -35.51 -40.87 -14.72
CA GLY A 346 -36.52 -40.19 -15.53
C GLY A 346 -35.95 -39.24 -16.60
N HIS A 347 -35.71 -39.77 -17.80
CA HIS A 347 -35.50 -39.02 -19.05
C HIS A 347 -36.68 -38.09 -19.40
N HIS A 348 -36.45 -36.89 -19.97
CA HIS A 348 -36.58 -36.56 -21.42
C HIS A 348 -36.73 -35.04 -21.73
N ASN A 349 -36.02 -34.64 -22.80
CA ASN A 349 -36.33 -33.67 -23.86
C ASN A 349 -36.83 -32.23 -23.59
N GLY A 350 -36.04 -31.27 -24.07
CA GLY A 350 -36.32 -30.63 -25.36
C GLY A 350 -37.03 -29.26 -25.40
N SER A 351 -36.23 -28.25 -25.76
CA SER A 351 -36.52 -27.13 -26.69
C SER A 351 -37.25 -25.84 -26.23
N ASN A 352 -36.59 -24.73 -26.63
CA ASN A 352 -37.07 -23.42 -27.08
C ASN A 352 -37.88 -22.48 -26.17
N GLY A 353 -37.23 -21.35 -25.82
CA GLY A 353 -37.71 -20.04 -26.26
C GLY A 353 -38.21 -19.07 -25.19
N HIS A 354 -37.79 -17.80 -25.38
CA HIS A 354 -38.28 -16.55 -24.79
C HIS A 354 -37.65 -16.12 -23.45
N ALA A 355 -36.89 -15.02 -23.53
CA ALA A 355 -36.38 -14.27 -22.41
C ALA A 355 -37.56 -13.61 -21.65
N PRO A 356 -37.60 -13.68 -20.31
CA PRO A 356 -38.65 -13.00 -19.55
C PRO A 356 -38.31 -11.52 -19.37
N GLU A 357 -39.31 -10.67 -19.61
CA GLU A 357 -39.34 -9.26 -19.21
C GLU A 357 -39.17 -9.15 -17.69
N TYR A 358 -38.09 -8.51 -17.22
CA TYR A 358 -37.93 -8.21 -15.81
C TYR A 358 -38.65 -6.90 -15.48
N THR A 359 -39.84 -7.04 -14.90
CA THR A 359 -40.50 -5.98 -14.13
C THR A 359 -39.64 -5.70 -12.89
N THR A 360 -39.05 -4.50 -12.81
CA THR A 360 -38.34 -4.02 -11.62
C THR A 360 -39.34 -3.77 -10.49
N SER A 361 -39.66 -4.82 -9.72
CA SER A 361 -40.10 -4.63 -8.34
C SER A 361 -38.86 -4.25 -7.53
N MET A 362 -38.94 -3.16 -6.76
CA MET A 362 -37.89 -2.79 -5.81
C MET A 362 -37.79 -3.92 -4.79
N ALA A 363 -36.80 -4.79 -4.95
CA ALA A 363 -36.54 -5.90 -4.05
C ALA A 363 -36.32 -5.35 -2.63
N THR A 364 -37.14 -5.81 -1.69
CA THR A 364 -36.95 -5.54 -0.27
C THR A 364 -35.58 -6.05 0.15
N LYS A 365 -34.74 -5.17 0.72
CA LYS A 365 -33.39 -5.51 1.18
C LYS A 365 -33.47 -6.68 2.17
N ARG A 366 -32.95 -7.84 1.78
CA ARG A 366 -32.97 -9.06 2.60
C ARG A 366 -31.83 -9.01 3.63
N PRO A 367 -32.06 -9.34 4.91
CA PRO A 367 -30.99 -9.41 5.90
C PRO A 367 -29.99 -10.52 5.56
N ARG A 368 -28.69 -10.25 5.76
CA ARG A 368 -27.59 -11.16 5.42
C ARG A 368 -27.48 -12.30 6.44
N PRO A 369 -27.53 -13.58 6.02
CA PRO A 369 -27.28 -14.72 6.90
C PRO A 369 -25.82 -14.78 7.39
N HIS A 370 -25.59 -15.48 8.51
CA HIS A 370 -24.23 -15.66 9.07
C HIS A 370 -23.35 -16.58 8.21
N THR A 371 -23.96 -17.48 7.44
CA THR A 371 -23.27 -18.40 6.52
C THR A 371 -24.05 -18.55 5.23
N LEU A 372 -23.36 -18.66 4.10
CA LEU A 372 -23.95 -18.91 2.78
C LEU A 372 -23.27 -20.11 2.14
N HIS A 373 -24.00 -20.86 1.31
CA HIS A 373 -23.48 -22.01 0.58
C HIS A 373 -23.50 -21.71 -0.91
N GLY A 374 -22.39 -21.97 -1.61
CA GLY A 374 -22.25 -21.60 -3.00
C GLY A 374 -21.42 -22.56 -3.83
N SER A 375 -21.48 -22.37 -5.14
CA SER A 375 -20.68 -23.09 -6.12
C SER A 375 -19.82 -22.12 -6.92
N THR A 376 -18.59 -22.52 -7.24
CA THR A 376 -17.70 -21.74 -8.11
C THR A 376 -17.62 -22.40 -9.49
N TYR A 377 -17.97 -21.63 -10.52
CA TYR A 377 -17.94 -22.05 -11.92
C TYR A 377 -16.71 -21.47 -12.60
N ARG A 378 -15.90 -22.32 -13.24
CA ARG A 378 -14.76 -21.90 -14.06
C ARG A 378 -15.18 -21.80 -15.52
N LYS A 379 -15.04 -20.62 -16.14
CA LYS A 379 -15.39 -20.37 -17.55
C LYS A 379 -14.23 -19.71 -18.29
N GLN A 380 -13.90 -20.22 -19.48
CA GLN A 380 -12.86 -19.62 -20.31
C GLN A 380 -13.36 -18.32 -20.94
N THR A 381 -12.53 -17.27 -20.93
CA THR A 381 -12.80 -15.97 -21.55
C THR A 381 -11.60 -15.52 -22.39
N PRO A 382 -11.74 -14.50 -23.26
CA PRO A 382 -10.61 -13.93 -23.99
C PRO A 382 -9.50 -13.33 -23.10
N LEU A 383 -9.78 -13.08 -21.82
CA LEU A 383 -8.87 -12.44 -20.85
C LEU A 383 -8.33 -13.41 -19.78
N GLY A 384 -8.54 -14.72 -19.96
CA GLY A 384 -8.18 -15.77 -19.00
C GLY A 384 -9.40 -16.55 -18.49
N TYR A 385 -9.22 -17.33 -17.43
CA TYR A 385 -10.34 -18.02 -16.78
C TYR A 385 -11.10 -17.07 -15.86
N ALA A 386 -12.42 -17.02 -16.03
CA ALA A 386 -13.34 -16.44 -15.06
C ALA A 386 -13.70 -17.47 -14.00
N TYR A 387 -13.66 -17.07 -12.75
CA TYR A 387 -14.23 -17.82 -11.62
C TYR A 387 -15.47 -17.07 -11.14
N VAL A 388 -16.63 -17.69 -11.29
CA VAL A 388 -17.92 -17.12 -10.89
C VAL A 388 -18.43 -17.89 -9.70
N THR A 389 -18.42 -17.28 -8.52
CA THR A 389 -18.94 -17.89 -7.29
C THR A 389 -20.36 -17.39 -7.05
N VAL A 390 -21.33 -18.29 -7.06
CA VAL A 390 -22.73 -17.98 -6.75
C VAL A 390 -23.05 -18.56 -5.38
N ASN A 391 -23.31 -17.69 -4.42
CA ASN A 391 -23.73 -18.05 -3.07
C ASN A 391 -25.24 -17.92 -2.97
N ASN A 392 -25.88 -18.96 -2.44
CA ASN A 392 -27.32 -19.01 -2.24
C ASN A 392 -27.67 -18.84 -0.77
N ASP A 393 -28.88 -18.34 -0.52
CA ASP A 393 -29.47 -18.32 0.81
C ASP A 393 -30.04 -19.69 1.24
N GLU A 394 -30.64 -19.72 2.43
CA GLU A 394 -31.28 -20.91 3.01
C GLU A 394 -32.46 -21.47 2.18
N GLN A 395 -33.04 -20.67 1.29
CA GLN A 395 -34.12 -21.07 0.38
C GLN A 395 -33.61 -21.46 -1.01
N GLY A 396 -32.28 -21.51 -1.20
CA GLY A 396 -31.63 -21.88 -2.46
C GLY A 396 -31.74 -20.80 -3.54
N GLN A 397 -32.11 -19.56 -3.18
CA GLN A 397 -32.12 -18.44 -4.13
C GLN A 397 -30.74 -17.77 -4.17
N PRO A 398 -30.26 -17.33 -5.35
CA PRO A 398 -29.02 -16.57 -5.47
C PRO A 398 -29.06 -15.33 -4.58
N PHE A 399 -28.06 -15.20 -3.70
CA PHE A 399 -27.96 -14.12 -2.73
C PHE A 399 -26.83 -13.15 -3.09
N GLU A 400 -25.65 -13.65 -3.44
CA GLU A 400 -24.52 -12.86 -3.91
C GLU A 400 -23.74 -13.61 -5.00
N VAL A 401 -23.13 -12.85 -5.91
CA VAL A 401 -22.33 -13.39 -7.01
C VAL A 401 -20.99 -12.65 -7.00
N PHE A 402 -19.91 -13.40 -6.84
CA PHE A 402 -18.56 -12.87 -7.02
C PHE A 402 -18.03 -13.29 -8.39
N LEU A 403 -17.45 -12.32 -9.10
CA LEU A 403 -16.76 -12.58 -10.36
C LEU A 403 -15.29 -12.25 -10.15
N ASN A 404 -14.41 -13.20 -10.48
CA ASN A 404 -12.98 -12.96 -10.54
C ASN A 404 -12.47 -13.26 -11.94
N VAL A 405 -12.03 -12.21 -12.65
CA VAL A 405 -11.48 -12.25 -14.01
C VAL A 405 -10.27 -11.34 -14.10
N GLY A 406 -9.20 -11.84 -14.71
CA GLY A 406 -7.98 -11.07 -14.98
C GLY A 406 -6.85 -11.35 -14.00
N LYS A 407 -5.67 -10.76 -14.26
CA LYS A 407 -4.55 -10.80 -13.31
C LYS A 407 -4.83 -9.80 -12.19
N ALA A 408 -4.49 -10.15 -10.96
CA ALA A 408 -4.60 -9.26 -9.81
C ALA A 408 -3.93 -7.90 -10.11
N GLY A 409 -4.65 -6.81 -9.87
CA GLY A 409 -4.16 -5.44 -10.14
C GLY A 409 -4.37 -4.94 -11.58
N SER A 410 -5.01 -5.72 -12.46
CA SER A 410 -5.46 -5.22 -13.77
C SER A 410 -6.73 -4.36 -13.65
N ASP A 411 -6.93 -3.47 -14.61
CA ASP A 411 -8.19 -2.74 -14.81
C ASP A 411 -9.40 -3.68 -14.93
N VAL A 412 -9.22 -4.83 -15.58
CA VAL A 412 -10.23 -5.88 -15.69
C VAL A 412 -10.55 -6.50 -14.33
N SER A 413 -9.55 -6.75 -13.47
CA SER A 413 -9.75 -7.23 -12.10
C SER A 413 -10.50 -6.22 -11.25
N ALA A 414 -10.15 -4.94 -11.35
CA ALA A 414 -10.83 -3.86 -10.61
C ALA A 414 -12.30 -3.69 -11.06
N VAL A 415 -12.57 -3.80 -12.37
CA VAL A 415 -13.94 -3.78 -12.90
C VAL A 415 -14.71 -5.03 -12.44
N SER A 416 -14.08 -6.20 -12.46
CA SER A 416 -14.67 -7.46 -11.97
C SER A 416 -15.08 -7.37 -10.49
N GLU A 417 -14.20 -6.84 -9.64
CA GLU A 417 -14.47 -6.58 -8.21
C GLU A 417 -15.58 -5.52 -8.01
N SER A 418 -15.71 -4.55 -8.91
CA SER A 418 -16.77 -3.54 -8.80
C SER A 418 -18.16 -4.05 -9.16
N ILE A 419 -18.25 -5.18 -9.88
CA ILE A 419 -19.50 -5.80 -10.33
C ILE A 419 -20.04 -6.82 -9.31
N GLY A 420 -19.19 -7.34 -8.42
CA GLY A 420 -19.54 -8.36 -7.42
C GLY A 420 -19.13 -7.99 -6.00
#